data_AF-J2Y692-F1
#
_entry.id   AF-J2Y692-F1
#
_cell.length_a   1.000
_cell.length_b   1.000
_cell.length_c   1.000
_cell.angle_alpha   90.00
_cell.angle_beta   90.00
_cell.angle_gamma   90.00
#
_symmetry.space_group_name_H-M   'P 1'
#
loop_
_entity.id
_entity.type
_entity.pdbx_description
1 polymer ?
#
loop_
_entity_poly.entity_id
_entity_poly.type
_entity_poly.pdbx_seq_one_letter_code
_entity_poly.pdbx_strand_id
1 'polypeptide(L)'
;MKKWKLVMLAVASASLAGCWQSDYAFEGKYFAAEGEECATPTSASDREQYLLDITKQVHDGKALYSARFPIAAKLGAPLTSEQSVAATDDNELTFRFTKPEVSGVFSGSPAVEIELTVVPNKSRKDHLWMKKATFTSVRDGKLIERDFLTTLRAASKVGESGACLRKDSVTR
;
A
#
# COMPACT_ATOMS: atom_id res chain seq x y z
N MET A 1 -33.66 -1.07 -65.38
CA MET A 1 -32.72 -0.52 -64.38
C MET A 1 -33.07 -1.13 -63.02
N LYS A 2 -32.36 -2.18 -62.58
CA LYS A 2 -32.64 -2.88 -61.31
C LYS A 2 -31.66 -2.38 -60.23
N LYS A 3 -32.18 -1.65 -59.23
CA LYS A 3 -31.41 -1.15 -58.09
C LYS A 3 -31.25 -2.29 -57.07
N TRP A 4 -30.04 -2.81 -56.89
CA TRP A 4 -29.70 -3.72 -55.80
C TRP A 4 -29.46 -2.92 -54.51
N LYS A 5 -30.26 -3.21 -53.48
CA LYS A 5 -30.02 -2.73 -52.11
C LYS A 5 -29.03 -3.67 -51.45
N LEU A 6 -27.79 -3.21 -51.27
CA LEU A 6 -26.81 -3.81 -50.38
C LEU A 6 -27.28 -3.64 -48.93
N VAL A 7 -27.63 -4.75 -48.27
CA VAL A 7 -27.83 -4.80 -46.83
C VAL A 7 -26.45 -5.01 -46.21
N MET A 8 -25.88 -3.94 -45.65
CA MET A 8 -24.68 -4.02 -44.81
C MET A 8 -25.04 -4.78 -43.53
N LEU A 9 -24.45 -5.95 -43.34
CA LEU A 9 -24.42 -6.67 -42.08
C LEU A 9 -23.55 -5.87 -41.09
N ALA A 10 -24.20 -5.15 -40.17
CA ALA A 10 -23.55 -4.56 -39.02
C ALA A 10 -23.12 -5.70 -38.08
N VAL A 11 -21.85 -6.09 -38.18
CA VAL A 11 -21.20 -6.90 -37.15
C VAL A 11 -21.12 -6.00 -35.92
N ALA A 12 -22.02 -6.24 -34.97
CA ALA A 12 -21.89 -5.70 -33.63
C ALA A 12 -20.65 -6.35 -33.02
N SER A 13 -19.51 -5.67 -33.13
CA SER A 13 -18.33 -5.94 -32.33
C SER A 13 -18.74 -5.69 -30.89
N ALA A 14 -19.23 -6.73 -30.22
CA ALA A 14 -19.24 -6.80 -28.77
C ALA A 14 -17.77 -6.75 -28.36
N SER A 15 -17.26 -5.54 -28.16
CA SER A 15 -16.01 -5.30 -27.49
C SER A 15 -16.12 -6.05 -26.17
N LEU A 16 -15.45 -7.19 -26.09
CA LEU A 16 -15.08 -7.83 -24.84
C LEU A 16 -14.21 -6.81 -24.11
N ALA A 17 -14.84 -5.85 -23.44
CA ALA A 17 -14.25 -5.23 -22.28
C ALA A 17 -14.03 -6.42 -21.35
N GLY A 18 -12.80 -6.95 -21.38
CA GLY A 18 -12.39 -8.00 -20.48
C GLY A 18 -12.86 -7.58 -19.10
N CYS A 19 -13.63 -8.46 -18.45
CA CYS A 19 -13.92 -8.37 -17.04
C CYS A 19 -12.58 -8.44 -16.30
N TRP A 20 -11.85 -7.33 -16.26
CA TRP A 20 -10.74 -7.19 -15.35
C TRP A 20 -11.39 -7.20 -13.98
N GLN A 21 -11.00 -8.22 -13.22
CA GLN A 21 -11.08 -8.33 -11.77
C GLN A 21 -11.21 -6.94 -11.16
N SER A 22 -12.09 -6.79 -10.17
CA SER A 22 -12.28 -5.56 -9.41
C SER A 22 -10.98 -5.17 -8.68
N ASP A 23 -9.98 -4.70 -9.41
CA ASP A 23 -8.69 -4.29 -8.91
C ASP A 23 -8.93 -3.01 -8.15
N TYR A 24 -8.87 -3.10 -6.82
CA TYR A 24 -8.93 -1.90 -6.01
C TYR A 24 -7.82 -0.94 -6.47
N ALA A 25 -8.17 0.31 -6.71
CA ALA A 25 -7.18 1.31 -7.11
C ALA A 25 -6.35 1.69 -5.89
N PHE A 26 -5.22 1.01 -5.66
CA PHE A 26 -4.35 1.27 -4.51
C PHE A 26 -3.58 2.59 -4.59
N GLU A 27 -3.49 3.20 -5.78
CA GLU A 27 -2.73 4.43 -5.96
C GLU A 27 -3.32 5.58 -5.12
N GLY A 28 -2.44 6.30 -4.41
CA GLY A 28 -2.78 7.49 -3.65
C GLY A 28 -1.97 7.66 -2.36
N LYS A 29 -2.17 8.83 -1.74
CA LYS A 29 -1.65 9.15 -0.42
C LYS A 29 -2.65 8.71 0.63
N TYR A 30 -2.16 8.14 1.72
CA TYR A 30 -2.95 7.56 2.78
C TYR A 30 -2.55 8.15 4.13
N PHE A 31 -3.56 8.55 4.90
CA PHE A 31 -3.43 9.13 6.23
C PHE A 31 -3.92 8.13 7.26
N ALA A 32 -3.38 8.19 8.47
CA ALA A 32 -3.89 7.39 9.57
C ALA A 32 -5.34 7.79 9.88
N ALA A 33 -6.14 6.81 10.27
CA ALA A 33 -7.48 6.98 10.79
C ALA A 33 -7.62 6.18 12.09
N GLU A 34 -8.46 6.64 13.01
CA GLU A 34 -8.57 6.09 14.36
C GLU A 34 -9.68 5.04 14.47
N GLY A 35 -9.34 3.88 15.03
CA GLY A 35 -10.26 2.80 15.38
C GLY A 35 -10.87 2.05 14.18
N GLU A 36 -11.80 1.14 14.49
CA GLU A 36 -12.54 0.33 13.48
C GLU A 36 -13.39 1.20 12.54
N GLU A 37 -13.92 2.30 13.08
CA GLU A 37 -14.75 3.22 12.31
C GLU A 37 -13.93 4.12 11.38
N CYS A 38 -12.61 3.98 11.35
CA CYS A 38 -11.73 4.82 10.52
C CYS A 38 -12.02 6.31 10.73
N ALA A 39 -12.16 6.73 11.99
CA ALA A 39 -12.47 8.10 12.33
C ALA A 39 -11.31 9.03 11.97
N THR A 40 -11.61 10.31 11.77
CA THR A 40 -10.54 11.31 11.59
C THR A 40 -9.72 11.39 12.88
N PRO A 41 -8.38 11.31 12.83
CA PRO A 41 -7.56 11.32 14.03
C PRO A 41 -7.80 12.54 14.91
N THR A 42 -7.63 12.43 16.22
CA THR A 42 -7.65 13.57 17.14
C THR A 42 -6.38 14.42 17.03
N SER A 43 -5.25 13.78 16.74
CA SER A 43 -3.95 14.44 16.57
C SER A 43 -3.86 15.22 15.25
N ALA A 44 -3.48 16.50 15.31
CA ALA A 44 -3.24 17.32 14.11
C ALA A 44 -2.09 16.77 13.24
N SER A 45 -1.02 16.25 13.87
CA SER A 45 0.10 15.65 13.12
C SER A 45 -0.34 14.46 12.27
N ASP A 46 -1.27 13.65 12.81
CA ASP A 46 -1.74 12.43 12.16
C ASP A 46 -2.75 12.74 11.04
N ARG A 47 -3.37 13.94 11.07
CA ARG A 47 -4.23 14.46 9.99
C ARG A 47 -3.45 15.01 8.81
N GLU A 48 -2.29 15.63 9.07
CA GLU A 48 -1.54 16.39 8.07
C GLU A 48 -0.39 15.61 7.44
N GLN A 49 0.17 14.64 8.16
CA GLN A 49 1.26 13.81 7.64
C GLN A 49 0.69 12.52 7.07
N TYR A 50 0.85 12.32 5.77
CA TYR A 50 0.52 11.04 5.16
C TYR A 50 1.43 9.95 5.76
N LEU A 51 0.84 8.80 6.03
CA LEU A 51 1.52 7.64 6.56
C LEU A 51 2.15 6.83 5.43
N LEU A 52 1.43 6.69 4.32
CA LEU A 52 1.81 5.83 3.20
C LEU A 52 1.43 6.50 1.87
N ASP A 53 2.32 6.48 0.89
CA ASP A 53 2.02 6.94 -0.47
C ASP A 53 2.29 5.79 -1.43
N ILE A 54 1.26 5.34 -2.13
CA ILE A 54 1.33 4.21 -3.06
C ILE A 54 1.27 4.75 -4.47
N THR A 55 2.27 4.41 -5.28
CA THR A 55 2.30 4.73 -6.71
C THR A 55 2.12 3.49 -7.56
N LYS A 56 1.34 3.61 -8.63
CA LYS A 56 1.08 2.53 -9.59
C LYS A 56 1.92 2.72 -10.85
N GLN A 57 2.49 1.63 -11.34
CA GLN A 57 3.13 1.53 -12.65
C GLN A 57 2.49 0.37 -13.41
N VAL A 58 2.26 0.53 -14.71
CA VAL A 58 1.74 -0.55 -15.56
C VAL A 58 2.84 -1.01 -16.49
N HIS A 59 3.18 -2.29 -16.41
CA HIS A 59 4.19 -2.93 -17.26
C HIS A 59 3.60 -4.22 -17.83
N ASP A 60 3.64 -4.37 -19.16
CA ASP A 60 3.08 -5.52 -19.88
C ASP A 60 1.63 -5.87 -19.47
N GLY A 61 0.81 -4.84 -19.28
CA GLY A 61 -0.59 -4.99 -18.86
C GLY A 61 -0.80 -5.37 -17.39
N LYS A 62 0.28 -5.50 -16.61
CA LYS A 62 0.21 -5.80 -15.16
C LYS A 62 0.44 -4.54 -14.34
N ALA A 63 -0.39 -4.34 -13.32
CA ALA A 63 -0.22 -3.28 -12.34
C ALA A 63 0.82 -3.69 -11.28
N LEU A 64 1.86 -2.90 -11.14
CA LEU A 64 2.87 -3.00 -10.10
C LEU A 64 2.80 -1.74 -9.22
N TYR A 65 2.94 -1.92 -7.92
CA TYR A 65 2.81 -0.85 -6.93
C TYR A 65 4.10 -0.71 -6.15
N SER A 66 4.54 0.52 -5.92
CA SER A 66 5.61 0.84 -4.99
C SER A 66 5.09 1.79 -3.92
N ALA A 67 5.75 1.80 -2.77
CA ALA A 67 5.31 2.58 -1.62
C ALA A 67 6.41 3.50 -1.11
N ARG A 68 6.03 4.69 -0.64
CA ARG A 68 6.85 5.56 0.20
C ARG A 68 6.27 5.54 1.62
N PHE A 69 7.11 5.22 2.60
CA PHE A 69 6.74 5.10 4.00
C PHE A 69 7.65 6.00 4.86
N PRO A 70 7.27 7.27 5.16
CA PRO A 70 8.12 8.22 5.86
C PRO A 70 8.67 7.75 7.21
N ILE A 71 7.94 6.86 7.90
CA ILE A 71 8.38 6.28 9.17
C ILE A 71 9.58 5.34 8.97
N ALA A 72 9.72 4.68 7.82
CA ALA A 72 10.88 3.82 7.52
C ALA A 72 12.20 4.57 7.67
N ALA A 73 12.26 5.80 7.13
CA ALA A 73 13.44 6.65 7.22
C ALA A 73 13.82 7.00 8.66
N LYS A 74 12.82 7.25 9.54
CA LYS A 74 13.04 7.52 10.97
C LYS A 74 13.62 6.30 11.71
N LEU A 75 13.39 5.11 11.17
CA LEU A 75 13.85 3.83 11.71
C LEU A 75 15.15 3.34 11.05
N GLY A 76 15.73 4.13 10.14
CA GLY A 76 16.99 3.81 9.46
C GLY A 76 16.85 2.95 8.21
N ALA A 77 15.64 2.64 7.75
CA ALA A 77 15.37 1.98 6.47
C ALA A 77 15.17 3.01 5.33
N PRO A 78 15.22 2.60 4.04
CA PRO A 78 14.92 3.50 2.93
C PRO A 78 13.48 4.00 2.97
N LEU A 79 13.25 5.20 2.43
CA LEU A 79 11.92 5.81 2.33
C LEU A 79 10.99 5.04 1.38
N THR A 80 11.55 4.46 0.34
CA THR A 80 10.81 3.78 -0.75
C THR A 80 10.98 2.28 -0.63
N SER A 81 9.96 1.52 -1.00
CA SER A 81 10.02 0.07 -1.04
C SER A 81 11.11 -0.42 -1.98
N GLU A 82 11.71 -1.56 -1.64
CA GLU A 82 12.82 -2.16 -2.39
C GLU A 82 12.42 -2.52 -3.82
N GLN A 83 11.19 -3.04 -3.97
CA GLN A 83 10.65 -3.51 -5.24
C GLN A 83 9.20 -3.06 -5.40
N SER A 84 8.73 -3.03 -6.64
CA SER A 84 7.32 -2.88 -6.94
C SER A 84 6.63 -4.25 -6.88
N VAL A 85 5.43 -4.30 -6.31
CA VAL A 85 4.69 -5.54 -6.05
C VAL A 85 3.35 -5.55 -6.78
N ALA A 86 2.93 -6.71 -7.26
CA ALA A 86 1.57 -6.91 -7.76
C ALA A 86 0.62 -7.21 -6.59
N ALA A 87 -0.66 -6.86 -6.75
CA ALA A 87 -1.68 -7.31 -5.82
C ALA A 87 -1.84 -8.82 -5.92
N THR A 88 -2.03 -9.49 -4.78
CA THR A 88 -2.45 -10.90 -4.75
C THR A 88 -3.91 -11.03 -5.19
N ASP A 89 -4.37 -12.27 -5.39
CA ASP A 89 -5.79 -12.57 -5.69
C ASP A 89 -6.76 -12.07 -4.60
N ASP A 90 -6.27 -11.90 -3.38
CA ASP A 90 -7.02 -11.36 -2.23
C ASP A 90 -6.98 -9.83 -2.14
N ASN A 91 -6.42 -9.15 -3.15
CA ASN A 91 -6.14 -7.71 -3.13
C ASN A 91 -5.22 -7.32 -1.96
N GLU A 92 -4.11 -8.04 -1.78
CA GLU A 92 -3.10 -7.69 -0.78
C GLU A 92 -1.84 -7.11 -1.44
N LEU A 93 -1.27 -6.07 -0.84
CA LEU A 93 0.06 -5.56 -1.19
C LEU A 93 0.97 -5.66 0.02
N THR A 94 2.11 -6.31 -0.14
CA THR A 94 3.17 -6.40 0.88
C THR A 94 4.42 -5.70 0.39
N PHE A 95 4.80 -4.60 1.04
CA PHE A 95 5.98 -3.80 0.73
C PHE A 95 7.11 -4.09 1.71
N ARG A 96 8.34 -4.14 1.20
CA ARG A 96 9.56 -4.28 2.01
C ARG A 96 10.43 -3.05 1.89
N PHE A 97 10.97 -2.58 3.01
CA PHE A 97 11.92 -1.47 3.08
C PHE A 97 13.18 -1.98 3.78
N THR A 98 14.19 -2.32 2.98
CA THR A 98 15.38 -3.04 3.46
C THR A 98 16.62 -2.15 3.37
N LYS A 99 17.37 -2.08 4.46
CA LYS A 99 18.76 -1.59 4.48
C LYS A 99 19.65 -2.75 4.93
N PRO A 100 20.51 -3.29 4.05
CA PRO A 100 21.45 -4.33 4.46
C PRO A 100 22.49 -3.79 5.44
N GLU A 101 23.08 -4.67 6.25
CA GLU A 101 24.25 -4.33 7.05
C GLU A 101 25.40 -3.92 6.12
N VAL A 102 26.03 -2.80 6.41
CA VAL A 102 27.25 -2.37 5.73
C VAL A 102 28.39 -2.58 6.71
N SER A 103 29.22 -3.59 6.44
CA SER A 103 30.44 -3.84 7.20
C SER A 103 31.48 -2.76 6.88
N GLY A 104 31.97 -2.08 7.92
CA GLY A 104 32.94 -0.99 7.80
C GLY A 104 33.77 -0.81 9.08
N VAL A 105 34.95 -0.19 8.96
CA VAL A 105 35.98 -0.08 10.01
C VAL A 105 35.52 0.75 11.23
N PHE A 106 34.45 1.54 11.08
CA PHE A 106 33.82 2.31 12.15
C PHE A 106 32.36 1.89 12.27
N SER A 107 32.01 1.20 13.36
CA SER A 107 30.68 0.70 13.76
C SER A 107 29.70 0.47 12.59
N GLY A 108 29.60 -0.78 12.13
CA GLY A 108 28.65 -1.16 11.08
C GLY A 108 27.24 -0.61 11.34
N SER A 109 26.61 -0.08 10.29
CA SER A 109 25.18 0.30 10.37
C SER A 109 24.34 -0.97 10.53
N PRO A 110 23.36 -0.99 11.45
CA PRO A 110 22.54 -2.19 11.63
C PRO A 110 21.79 -2.53 10.35
N ALA A 111 21.58 -3.83 10.10
CA ALA A 111 20.59 -4.25 9.12
C ALA A 111 19.20 -3.85 9.62
N VAL A 112 18.36 -3.35 8.73
CA VAL A 112 16.98 -2.99 9.02
C VAL A 112 16.09 -3.52 7.92
N GLU A 113 14.99 -4.15 8.31
CA GLU A 113 13.92 -4.55 7.42
C GLU A 113 12.59 -4.09 8.01
N ILE A 114 11.75 -3.48 7.18
CA ILE A 114 10.36 -3.18 7.51
C ILE A 114 9.48 -3.86 6.48
N GLU A 115 8.52 -4.63 6.94
CA GLU A 115 7.52 -5.27 6.10
C GLU A 115 6.13 -4.70 6.43
N LEU A 116 5.42 -4.25 5.40
CA LEU A 116 4.14 -3.58 5.50
C LEU A 116 3.12 -4.27 4.61
N THR A 117 2.01 -4.74 5.18
CA THR A 117 0.93 -5.36 4.41
C THR A 117 -0.35 -4.55 4.50
N VAL A 118 -0.92 -4.19 3.35
CA VAL A 118 -2.18 -3.45 3.24
C VAL A 118 -3.21 -4.20 2.39
N VAL A 119 -4.48 -4.08 2.77
CA VAL A 119 -5.62 -4.64 2.05
C VAL A 119 -6.76 -3.61 1.96
N PRO A 120 -7.64 -3.67 0.95
CA PRO A 120 -8.83 -2.83 0.89
C PRO A 120 -9.72 -2.99 2.12
N ASN A 121 -10.21 -1.86 2.64
CA ASN A 121 -11.31 -1.89 3.60
C ASN A 121 -12.62 -2.14 2.84
N LYS A 122 -13.15 -3.36 2.92
CA LYS A 122 -14.39 -3.76 2.22
C LYS A 122 -15.63 -2.98 2.67
N SER A 123 -15.61 -2.41 3.88
CA SER A 123 -16.72 -1.66 4.45
C SER A 123 -16.67 -0.16 4.14
N ARG A 124 -15.51 0.36 3.71
CA ARG A 124 -15.29 1.79 3.44
C ARG A 124 -14.47 2.00 2.17
N LYS A 125 -15.11 2.59 1.15
CA LYS A 125 -14.43 3.00 -0.09
C LYS A 125 -13.24 3.92 0.23
N ASP A 126 -12.18 3.83 -0.58
CA ASP A 126 -10.99 4.69 -0.46
C ASP A 126 -10.27 4.56 0.89
N HIS A 127 -10.47 3.45 1.60
CA HIS A 127 -9.74 3.09 2.80
C HIS A 127 -8.99 1.76 2.61
N LEU A 128 -7.87 1.65 3.32
CA LEU A 128 -7.10 0.41 3.46
C LEU A 128 -7.02 0.02 4.94
N TRP A 129 -6.86 -1.28 5.18
CA TRP A 129 -6.38 -1.81 6.44
C TRP A 129 -4.90 -2.12 6.32
N MET A 130 -4.08 -1.58 7.21
CA MET A 130 -2.72 -2.05 7.44
C MET A 130 -2.77 -3.20 8.45
N LYS A 131 -2.61 -4.42 7.94
CA LYS A 131 -2.74 -5.67 8.71
C LYS A 131 -1.42 -6.17 9.30
N LYS A 132 -0.30 -5.79 8.70
CA LYS A 132 1.05 -6.10 9.18
C LYS A 132 1.94 -4.88 9.05
N ALA A 133 2.73 -4.60 10.08
CA ALA A 133 3.81 -3.63 10.05
C ALA A 133 4.92 -4.11 10.99
N THR A 134 5.81 -4.97 10.48
CA THR A 134 6.91 -5.53 11.27
C THR A 134 8.21 -4.80 11.00
N PHE A 135 8.99 -4.58 12.05
CA PHE A 135 10.36 -4.07 11.99
C PHE A 135 11.30 -5.11 12.56
N THR A 136 12.33 -5.39 11.80
CA THR A 136 13.42 -6.27 12.18
C THR A 136 14.70 -5.49 12.05
N SER A 137 15.55 -5.53 13.08
CA SER A 137 16.89 -4.97 13.02
C SER A 137 17.90 -5.92 13.62
N VAL A 138 19.05 -6.04 12.95
CA VAL A 138 20.19 -6.80 13.46
C VAL A 138 21.31 -5.83 13.76
N ARG A 139 21.76 -5.83 15.02
CA ARG A 139 22.88 -5.01 15.49
C ARG A 139 23.78 -5.84 16.37
N ASP A 140 25.07 -5.90 16.06
CA ASP A 140 26.07 -6.65 16.84
C ASP A 140 25.66 -8.12 17.08
N GLY A 141 25.07 -8.76 16.05
CA GLY A 141 24.56 -10.14 16.11
C GLY A 141 23.27 -10.34 16.91
N LYS A 142 22.67 -9.27 17.46
CA LYS A 142 21.38 -9.34 18.16
C LYS A 142 20.24 -8.95 17.24
N LEU A 143 19.24 -9.83 17.16
CA LEU A 143 17.98 -9.60 16.46
C LEU A 143 17.01 -8.83 17.35
N ILE A 144 16.46 -7.74 16.84
CA ILE A 144 15.40 -6.95 17.45
C ILE A 144 14.21 -7.00 16.50
N GLU A 145 13.11 -7.61 16.93
CA GLU A 145 11.86 -7.65 16.19
C GLU A 145 10.78 -6.85 16.93
N ARG A 146 10.01 -6.04 16.20
CA ARG A 146 8.90 -5.25 16.73
C ARG A 146 7.73 -5.26 15.75
N ASP A 147 6.52 -5.50 16.26
CA ASP A 147 5.29 -5.23 15.54
C ASP A 147 4.80 -3.81 15.86
N PHE A 148 4.84 -2.91 14.87
CA PHE A 148 4.35 -1.54 15.02
C PHE A 148 2.85 -1.48 15.26
N LEU A 149 2.07 -2.43 14.72
CA LEU A 149 0.64 -2.45 14.94
C LEU A 149 0.33 -2.74 16.40
N THR A 150 1.14 -3.54 17.08
CA THR A 150 0.96 -3.77 18.53
C THR A 150 1.14 -2.48 19.33
N THR A 151 2.13 -1.64 18.99
CA THR A 151 2.32 -0.34 19.65
C THR A 151 1.19 0.64 19.31
N LEU A 152 0.72 0.64 18.07
CA LEU A 152 -0.40 1.49 17.63
C LEU A 152 -1.76 1.02 18.22
N ARG A 153 -1.96 -0.28 18.44
CA ARG A 153 -3.10 -0.87 19.16
C ARG A 153 -3.11 -0.47 20.63
N ALA A 154 -1.96 -0.50 21.30
CA ALA A 154 -1.83 -0.09 22.70
C ALA A 154 -2.17 1.39 22.92
N ALA A 155 -2.01 2.25 21.90
CA ALA A 155 -2.42 3.64 21.92
C ALA A 155 -3.90 3.88 21.55
N SER A 156 -4.71 2.82 21.41
CA SER A 156 -6.12 2.86 20.98
C SER A 156 -6.37 3.51 19.61
N LYS A 157 -5.34 3.63 18.78
CA LYS A 157 -5.43 4.24 17.44
C LYS A 157 -5.79 3.23 16.35
N VAL A 158 -5.89 1.94 16.69
CA VAL A 158 -5.98 0.82 15.74
C VAL A 158 -7.12 -0.10 16.14
N GLY A 159 -7.92 -0.52 15.17
CA GLY A 159 -8.96 -1.51 15.36
C GLY A 159 -8.42 -2.95 15.35
N GLU A 160 -9.25 -3.92 15.77
CA GLU A 160 -9.03 -5.36 15.61
C GLU A 160 -8.62 -5.76 14.17
N SER A 161 -9.17 -5.11 13.15
CA SER A 161 -8.92 -5.33 11.73
C SER A 161 -7.53 -4.86 11.25
N GLY A 162 -6.84 -4.03 12.05
CA GLY A 162 -5.58 -3.38 11.69
C GLY A 162 -5.68 -1.85 11.74
N ALA A 163 -4.60 -1.16 11.37
CA ALA A 163 -4.61 0.31 11.37
C ALA A 163 -5.37 0.80 10.14
N CYS A 164 -6.41 1.61 10.34
CA CYS A 164 -7.17 2.14 9.22
C CYS A 164 -6.40 3.26 8.54
N LEU A 165 -6.36 3.21 7.22
CA LEU A 165 -5.74 4.22 6.37
C LEU A 165 -6.78 4.82 5.45
N ARG A 166 -6.95 6.13 5.52
CA ARG A 166 -7.87 6.87 4.64
C ARG A 166 -7.07 7.47 3.49
N LYS A 167 -7.50 7.21 2.25
CA LYS A 167 -6.93 7.87 1.08
C LYS A 167 -7.26 9.36 1.09
N ASP A 168 -6.31 10.16 0.60
CA ASP A 168 -6.53 11.56 0.35
C ASP A 168 -7.72 11.73 -0.60
N SER A 169 -8.69 12.52 -0.16
CA SER A 169 -9.84 12.92 -0.94
C SER A 169 -9.51 14.20 -1.68
N VAL A 170 -8.45 14.20 -2.51
CA VAL A 170 -8.28 15.29 -3.47
C VAL A 170 -9.40 15.13 -4.49
N THR A 171 -10.47 15.88 -4.27
CA THR A 171 -11.48 16.17 -5.29
C THR A 171 -10.72 16.80 -6.46
N ARG A 172 -10.50 16.03 -7.53
CA ARG A 172 -10.17 16.59 -8.84
C ARG A 172 -11.45 16.95 -9.56
#